data_AF-A0A9P7XYQ0-F1
#
_entry.id   AF-A0A9P7XYQ0-F1
#
_cell.length_a   1.000
_cell.length_b   1.000
_cell.length_c   1.000
_cell.angle_alpha   90.00
_cell.angle_beta   90.00
_cell.angle_gamma   90.00
#
_symmetry.space_group_name_H-M   'P 1'
#
loop_
_entity.id
_entity.type
_entity.pdbx_description
1 polymer ?
#
loop_
_entity_poly.entity_id
_entity_poly.type
_entity_poly.pdbx_seq_one_letter_code
_entity_poly.pdbx_strand_id
1 'polypeptide(L)'
;MSGSPAPSPVISDMTLSAETPAPAAVPKAQAPAMKRSKKVKKLTKKDIDEVLMHDIVELRGHSHWDWDPKTPPPFQNFEELEVTIGSLAQSGEGLALLPDRGEGWVLVVPFVVPGEKVMARVYRHNWGYSYADLVEVIQPAENRIAKNDILCKYFGACAGCQLQHISYADQMKFKRQVVENAFKNYAEKYFATLPPVDPVSQSPIQSNYRTKITPHFEALNPKHQSAGTAQPVQIGFMQAGKRRILDIEECPIATPIVNEGMKTMRAEVQKNIATYKKGATMLLRESNPIVPGTESENPPTTTKVCVTDHKETITEWVGKFRFDYPAGSFFQNNNAILPSLIGYVQQQLHLPLASSTTPVPSSDSTSASTSSLNHEIKYLVDAYCGSGLFGITCHEGFKKVLGVEISAASISCATNNLVLNKLSTETTAFHLDDADKIFAHIDFPSAETALIIDPPRKGCSDEFLDQMVAFLPARVVYVSCNVQTQAKDLQGLLDRCHAKGLPGYRVEAIRGFDLFPQTRHVEGVMTLTRL
;
A
#
# COMPACT_ATOMS: atom_id res chain seq x y z
N MET A 1 -50.96 -34.64 26.82
CA MET A 1 -52.22 -34.23 27.48
C MET A 1 -51.88 -33.76 28.88
N SER A 2 -52.42 -32.59 29.29
CA SER A 2 -52.54 -32.01 30.66
C SER A 2 -51.27 -31.92 31.53
N GLY A 3 -50.78 -30.80 32.06
CA GLY A 3 -51.36 -29.47 32.32
C GLY A 3 -51.17 -29.10 33.81
N SER A 4 -50.18 -28.22 34.11
CA SER A 4 -50.02 -27.31 35.29
C SER A 4 -50.16 -27.89 36.73
N PRO A 5 -49.87 -27.17 37.86
CA PRO A 5 -49.47 -25.76 38.08
C PRO A 5 -48.27 -25.54 39.06
N ALA A 6 -47.89 -24.26 39.30
CA ALA A 6 -46.95 -23.76 40.33
C ALA A 6 -47.57 -23.81 41.77
N PRO A 7 -46.81 -23.64 42.90
CA PRO A 7 -46.38 -22.30 43.40
C PRO A 7 -45.09 -22.21 44.30
N SER A 8 -44.62 -20.96 44.50
CA SER A 8 -43.96 -20.22 45.64
C SER A 8 -43.48 -20.95 46.94
N PRO A 9 -42.62 -20.39 47.85
CA PRO A 9 -42.45 -18.95 48.19
C PRO A 9 -41.05 -18.44 48.66
N VAL A 10 -41.08 -17.13 48.95
CA VAL A 10 -40.13 -16.24 49.66
C VAL A 10 -39.95 -16.62 51.14
N ILE A 11 -38.75 -16.46 51.71
CA ILE A 11 -38.56 -16.12 53.14
C ILE A 11 -37.46 -15.04 53.28
N SER A 12 -37.83 -14.04 54.08
CA SER A 12 -37.14 -12.81 54.47
C SER A 12 -36.32 -12.96 55.76
N ASP A 13 -35.36 -12.04 55.93
CA ASP A 13 -34.92 -11.36 57.16
C ASP A 13 -34.52 -12.15 58.42
N MET A 14 -33.37 -11.76 59.01
CA MET A 14 -33.32 -11.15 60.36
C MET A 14 -31.86 -10.87 60.80
N THR A 15 -31.45 -9.59 60.90
CA THR A 15 -31.34 -8.72 62.11
C THR A 15 -30.01 -8.85 62.87
N LEU A 16 -29.19 -7.78 62.87
CA LEU A 16 -29.00 -6.77 63.93
C LEU A 16 -28.01 -7.19 65.03
N SER A 17 -26.96 -6.39 65.25
CA SER A 17 -26.84 -5.54 66.45
C SER A 17 -25.53 -4.71 66.46
N ALA A 18 -25.69 -3.47 66.94
CA ALA A 18 -24.67 -2.50 67.36
C ALA A 18 -23.91 -3.02 68.62
N GLU A 19 -22.80 -2.49 69.13
CA GLU A 19 -22.36 -1.10 69.30
C GLU A 19 -20.88 -1.08 69.81
N THR A 20 -20.22 0.08 69.63
CA THR A 20 -18.85 0.60 69.90
C THR A 20 -18.30 0.60 71.36
N PRO A 21 -17.09 1.16 71.73
CA PRO A 21 -15.83 1.52 70.99
C PRO A 21 -14.46 1.25 71.71
N ALA A 22 -13.37 1.65 71.01
CA ALA A 22 -12.02 2.13 71.46
C ALA A 22 -10.84 1.12 71.41
N PRO A 23 -9.56 1.54 71.16
CA PRO A 23 -9.01 2.91 71.13
C PRO A 23 -8.28 3.31 69.82
N ALA A 24 -7.98 4.61 69.70
CA ALA A 24 -7.25 5.21 68.59
C ALA A 24 -5.78 4.72 68.51
N ALA A 25 -5.36 4.30 67.32
CA ALA A 25 -3.97 3.95 67.02
C ALA A 25 -3.38 4.90 65.96
N VAL A 26 -2.14 5.32 66.26
CA VAL A 26 -1.25 6.25 65.56
C VAL A 26 -1.14 5.96 64.05
N PRO A 27 -1.10 6.99 63.16
CA PRO A 27 -1.00 6.78 61.73
C PRO A 27 0.37 6.19 61.36
N LYS A 28 0.38 4.97 60.82
CA LYS A 28 1.55 4.41 60.14
C LYS A 28 1.70 5.09 58.78
N ALA A 29 2.79 5.81 58.59
CA ALA A 29 3.21 6.36 57.31
C ALA A 29 3.27 5.24 56.26
N GLN A 30 2.36 5.28 55.28
CA GLN A 30 2.47 4.46 54.08
C GLN A 30 3.61 5.03 53.23
N ALA A 31 4.72 4.30 53.15
CA ALA A 31 5.75 4.57 52.17
C ALA A 31 5.13 4.56 50.77
N PRO A 32 5.47 5.53 49.90
CA PRO A 32 4.89 5.60 48.57
C PRO A 32 5.27 4.33 47.80
N ALA A 33 4.27 3.67 47.21
CA ALA A 33 4.47 2.54 46.33
C ALA A 33 5.36 2.97 45.16
N MET A 34 6.63 2.54 45.21
CA MET A 34 7.59 2.70 44.13
C MET A 34 6.99 2.10 42.85
N LYS A 35 6.58 2.94 41.91
CA LYS A 35 6.20 2.51 40.56
C LYS A 35 7.34 1.66 40.02
N ARG A 36 7.10 0.37 39.79
CA ARG A 36 8.03 -0.51 39.08
C ARG A 36 8.42 0.19 37.77
N SER A 37 9.66 0.65 37.69
CA SER A 37 10.26 1.14 36.45
C SER A 37 10.04 0.05 35.39
N LYS A 38 9.27 0.37 34.34
CA LYS A 38 9.19 -0.50 33.16
C LYS A 38 10.63 -0.65 32.67
N LYS A 39 11.20 -1.85 32.75
CA LYS A 39 12.50 -2.17 32.14
C LYS A 39 12.47 -1.62 30.72
N VAL A 40 13.30 -0.61 30.44
CA VAL A 40 13.48 -0.07 29.09
C VAL A 40 13.93 -1.24 28.22
N LYS A 41 13.12 -1.62 27.23
CA LYS A 41 13.46 -2.69 26.28
C LYS A 41 14.76 -2.26 25.60
N LYS A 42 15.80 -3.09 25.66
CA LYS A 42 17.05 -2.84 24.94
C LYS A 42 16.75 -2.98 23.44
N LEU A 43 16.87 -1.88 22.70
CA LEU A 43 16.65 -1.84 21.26
C LEU A 43 17.78 -2.58 20.54
N THR A 44 17.46 -3.30 19.46
CA THR A 44 18.41 -4.06 18.64
C THR A 44 18.30 -3.67 17.16
N LYS A 45 19.24 -4.10 16.31
CA LYS A 45 19.19 -3.87 14.84
C LYS A 45 17.88 -4.31 14.22
N LYS A 46 17.32 -5.41 14.74
CA LYS A 46 16.06 -5.99 14.27
C LYS A 46 14.83 -5.13 14.58
N ASP A 47 14.95 -4.16 15.48
CA ASP A 47 13.88 -3.21 15.81
C ASP A 47 13.92 -1.95 14.92
N ILE A 48 14.91 -1.80 14.03
CA ILE A 48 15.02 -0.69 13.09
C ILE A 48 14.28 -1.04 11.80
N ASP A 49 13.46 -0.11 11.31
CA ASP A 49 12.90 -0.19 9.97
C ASP A 49 14.06 -0.17 8.94
N GLU A 50 14.23 -1.28 8.22
CA GLU A 50 15.35 -1.48 7.29
C GLU A 50 15.40 -0.41 6.20
N VAL A 51 14.23 0.07 5.73
CA VAL A 51 14.17 1.11 4.69
C VAL A 51 14.72 2.43 5.25
N LEU A 52 14.22 2.82 6.43
CA LEU A 52 14.68 4.03 7.11
C LEU A 52 16.18 3.96 7.48
N MET A 53 16.68 2.77 7.80
CA MET A 53 18.11 2.55 8.06
C MET A 53 18.96 2.93 6.84
N HIS A 54 18.56 2.51 5.63
CA HIS A 54 19.28 2.89 4.41
C HIS A 54 19.25 4.39 4.17
N ASP A 55 18.08 5.03 4.34
CA ASP A 55 17.93 6.48 4.15
C ASP A 55 18.80 7.29 5.14
N ILE A 56 18.90 6.83 6.40
CA ILE A 56 19.75 7.46 7.43
C ILE A 56 21.24 7.29 7.11
N VAL A 57 21.67 6.09 6.68
CA VAL A 57 23.06 5.81 6.30
C VAL A 57 23.48 6.69 5.12
N GLU A 58 22.61 6.81 4.12
CA GLU A 58 22.82 7.68 2.95
C GLU A 58 22.91 9.15 3.35
N LEU A 59 21.99 9.65 4.19
CA LEU A 59 22.03 11.04 4.66
C LEU A 59 23.33 11.39 5.39
N ARG A 60 23.91 10.42 6.13
CA ARG A 60 25.19 10.61 6.84
C ARG A 60 26.40 10.52 5.92
N GLY A 61 26.24 10.05 4.68
CA GLY A 61 27.36 9.77 3.78
C GLY A 61 28.19 8.55 4.21
N HIS A 62 27.60 7.62 4.97
CA HIS A 62 28.28 6.40 5.42
C HIS A 62 27.97 5.24 4.47
N SER A 63 28.79 4.18 4.51
CA SER A 63 28.55 2.96 3.71
C SER A 63 27.69 1.92 4.42
N HIS A 64 27.61 1.98 5.75
CA HIS A 64 26.87 1.02 6.57
C HIS A 64 26.42 1.64 7.90
N TRP A 65 25.50 0.97 8.57
CA TRP A 65 25.06 1.33 9.92
C TRP A 65 26.14 1.02 10.95
N ASP A 66 26.69 2.05 11.58
CA ASP A 66 27.90 1.98 12.42
C ASP A 66 27.73 2.52 13.86
N TRP A 67 26.52 2.91 14.26
CA TRP A 67 26.29 3.40 15.63
C TRP A 67 26.59 2.34 16.69
N ASP A 68 27.17 2.72 17.82
CA ASP A 68 27.23 1.83 18.99
C ASP A 68 25.80 1.69 19.59
N PRO A 69 25.26 0.46 19.78
CA PRO A 69 23.99 0.25 20.49
C PRO A 69 23.92 0.84 21.90
N LYS A 70 25.06 1.20 22.48
CA LYS A 70 25.16 1.83 23.80
C LYS A 70 25.13 3.35 23.75
N THR A 71 25.26 3.99 22.59
CA THR A 71 25.21 5.44 22.46
C THR A 71 23.82 5.93 22.91
N PRO A 72 23.71 6.71 24.00
CA PRO A 72 22.44 7.22 24.45
C PRO A 72 21.93 8.31 23.51
N PRO A 73 20.60 8.52 23.40
CA PRO A 73 20.07 9.67 22.68
C PRO A 73 20.60 10.97 23.30
N PRO A 74 21.03 11.96 22.49
CA PRO A 74 21.65 13.18 22.99
C PRO A 74 20.63 14.25 23.45
N PHE A 75 19.36 13.86 23.63
CA PHE A 75 18.24 14.75 23.95
C PHE A 75 17.38 14.18 25.06
N GLN A 76 16.67 15.06 25.77
CA GLN A 76 15.59 14.65 26.67
C GLN A 76 14.31 14.37 25.88
N ASN A 77 13.42 13.54 26.44
CA ASN A 77 12.07 13.39 25.89
C ASN A 77 11.36 14.75 25.92
N PHE A 78 10.69 15.08 24.82
CA PHE A 78 9.96 16.33 24.59
C PHE A 78 10.83 17.58 24.50
N GLU A 79 12.15 17.44 24.35
CA GLU A 79 13.03 18.55 23.97
C GLU A 79 12.64 19.08 22.58
N GLU A 80 12.55 20.40 22.47
CA GLU A 80 12.28 21.10 21.21
C GLU A 80 13.61 21.60 20.63
N LEU A 81 13.84 21.29 19.36
CA LEU A 81 15.09 21.55 18.66
C LEU A 81 14.79 22.26 17.34
N GLU A 82 15.52 23.34 17.09
CA GLU A 82 15.56 23.96 15.77
C GLU A 82 16.49 23.15 14.87
N VAL A 83 15.97 22.63 13.76
CA VAL A 83 16.70 21.75 12.85
C VAL A 83 16.43 22.11 11.39
N THR A 84 17.40 21.80 10.53
CA THR A 84 17.25 21.89 9.08
C THR A 84 16.99 20.51 8.50
N ILE A 85 15.95 20.40 7.66
CA ILE A 85 15.59 19.15 6.99
C ILE A 85 16.51 18.94 5.78
N GLY A 86 17.25 17.84 5.77
CA GLY A 86 18.23 17.53 4.72
C GLY A 86 17.62 16.74 3.55
N SER A 87 16.82 15.73 3.84
CA SER A 87 16.21 14.85 2.82
C SER A 87 14.85 14.32 3.28
N LEU A 88 14.15 13.60 2.41
CA LEU A 88 12.99 12.79 2.78
C LEU A 88 13.39 11.32 2.83
N ALA A 89 12.95 10.61 3.86
CA ALA A 89 12.93 9.16 3.85
C ALA A 89 11.96 8.64 2.78
N GLN A 90 12.12 7.39 2.35
CA GLN A 90 11.21 6.76 1.40
C GLN A 90 9.76 6.66 1.93
N SER A 91 9.57 6.80 3.24
CA SER A 91 8.27 6.91 3.88
C SER A 91 7.66 8.33 3.90
N GLY A 92 8.37 9.33 3.38
CA GLY A 92 7.89 10.70 3.21
C GLY A 92 8.08 11.61 4.42
N GLU A 93 8.60 11.11 5.55
CA GLU A 93 9.09 11.94 6.65
C GLU A 93 10.43 12.59 6.28
N GLY A 94 10.65 13.82 6.75
CA GLY A 94 11.94 14.49 6.62
C GLY A 94 12.97 13.96 7.60
N LEU A 95 14.22 13.95 7.16
CA LEU A 95 15.38 13.57 7.95
C LEU A 95 16.26 14.79 8.20
N ALA A 96 16.53 15.07 9.47
CA ALA A 96 17.45 16.14 9.89
C ALA A 96 18.68 15.53 10.55
N LEU A 97 19.86 15.76 9.94
CA LEU A 97 21.15 15.35 10.48
C LEU A 97 21.65 16.39 11.50
N LEU A 98 22.10 15.93 12.65
CA LEU A 98 22.66 16.77 13.71
C LEU A 98 24.16 16.47 13.86
N PRO A 99 25.03 17.07 13.02
CA PRO A 99 26.45 16.71 12.97
C PRO A 99 27.16 16.93 14.31
N ASP A 100 26.78 17.99 15.03
CA ASP A 100 27.42 18.39 16.28
C ASP A 100 26.82 17.71 17.52
N ARG A 101 25.87 16.77 17.36
CA ARG A 101 25.20 16.10 18.48
C ARG A 101 25.06 14.60 18.26
N GLY A 102 25.41 13.82 19.28
CA GLY A 102 25.20 12.35 19.30
C GLY A 102 25.83 11.62 18.11
N GLU A 103 27.04 12.01 17.70
CA GLU A 103 27.79 11.36 16.60
C GLU A 103 27.04 11.41 15.26
N GLY A 104 26.39 12.54 14.95
CA GLY A 104 25.57 12.69 13.75
C GLY A 104 24.18 12.10 13.90
N TRP A 105 23.52 12.32 15.05
CA TRP A 105 22.19 11.79 15.35
C TRP A 105 21.14 12.32 14.36
N VAL A 106 20.16 11.50 13.99
CA VAL A 106 19.12 11.89 13.02
C VAL A 106 17.75 12.07 13.68
N LEU A 107 17.04 13.15 13.34
CA LEU A 107 15.62 13.30 13.65
C LEU A 107 14.76 12.95 12.45
N VAL A 108 13.68 12.20 12.70
CA VAL A 108 12.65 11.87 11.72
C VAL A 108 11.42 12.72 12.02
N VAL A 109 11.09 13.64 11.11
CA VAL A 109 10.07 14.69 11.30
C VAL A 109 9.03 14.58 10.19
N PRO A 110 7.73 14.37 10.49
CA PRO A 110 6.70 14.28 9.44
C PRO A 110 6.27 15.66 8.94
N PHE A 111 5.66 15.70 7.74
CA PHE A 111 5.02 16.90 7.16
C PHE A 111 5.94 18.10 6.90
N VAL A 112 7.21 17.82 6.63
CA VAL A 112 8.24 18.81 6.28
C VAL A 112 8.76 18.60 4.85
N VAL A 113 9.48 19.58 4.32
CA VAL A 113 10.12 19.56 3.00
C VAL A 113 11.63 19.71 3.17
N PRO A 114 12.47 19.07 2.33
CA PRO A 114 13.92 19.33 2.35
C PRO A 114 14.24 20.81 2.15
N GLY A 115 15.24 21.30 2.87
CA GLY A 115 15.62 22.72 2.92
C GLY A 115 14.89 23.54 3.98
N GLU A 116 13.86 22.99 4.63
CA GLU A 116 13.14 23.71 5.69
C GLU A 116 13.93 23.84 6.97
N LYS A 117 13.76 24.98 7.63
CA LYS A 117 14.11 25.14 9.04
C LYS A 117 12.85 24.98 9.88
N VAL A 118 12.85 24.06 10.83
CA VAL A 118 11.67 23.72 11.63
C VAL A 118 11.99 23.62 13.11
N MET A 119 10.99 23.89 13.93
CA MET A 119 10.99 23.49 15.34
C MET A 119 10.43 22.07 15.45
N ALA A 120 11.25 21.13 15.94
CA ALA A 120 10.90 19.72 16.07
C ALA A 120 10.93 19.30 17.55
N ARG A 121 9.87 18.65 18.03
CA ARG A 121 9.79 18.15 19.41
C ARG A 121 10.00 16.64 19.47
N VAL A 122 11.08 16.19 20.09
CA VAL A 122 11.42 14.76 20.18
C VAL A 122 10.43 14.03 21.07
N TYR A 123 9.87 12.89 20.65
CA TYR A 123 8.93 12.13 21.48
C TYR A 123 9.26 10.63 21.60
N ARG A 124 10.19 10.13 20.79
CA ARG A 124 10.61 8.73 20.83
C ARG A 124 12.05 8.56 20.35
N HIS A 125 12.85 7.89 21.16
CA HIS A 125 14.22 7.54 20.81
C HIS A 125 14.31 6.12 20.29
N ASN A 126 15.10 5.94 19.24
CA ASN A 126 15.54 4.65 18.73
C ASN A 126 17.09 4.62 18.68
N TRP A 127 17.66 3.49 18.28
CA TRP A 127 19.11 3.38 18.10
C TRP A 127 19.54 4.24 16.91
N GLY A 128 20.39 5.25 17.14
CA GLY A 128 20.95 6.15 16.11
C GLY A 128 20.02 7.25 15.57
N TYR A 129 18.75 7.27 15.97
CA TYR A 129 17.80 8.29 15.54
C TYR A 129 16.67 8.52 16.53
N SER A 130 15.86 9.55 16.31
CA SER A 130 14.67 9.82 17.12
C SER A 130 13.52 10.35 16.27
N TYR A 131 12.29 9.99 16.63
CA TYR A 131 11.10 10.60 16.04
C TYR A 131 10.78 11.89 16.77
N ALA A 132 10.38 12.90 15.99
CA ALA A 132 9.93 14.18 16.49
C ALA A 132 8.61 14.60 15.82
N ASP A 133 7.80 15.35 16.57
CA ASP A 133 6.64 16.04 16.03
C ASP A 133 7.11 17.36 15.39
N LEU A 134 6.50 17.75 14.27
CA LEU A 134 6.61 19.11 13.75
C LEU A 134 5.83 20.07 14.67
N VAL A 135 6.53 21.00 15.31
CA VAL A 135 5.91 22.07 16.13
C VAL A 135 5.58 23.27 15.26
N GLU A 136 6.56 23.75 14.49
CA GLU A 136 6.43 24.93 13.64
C GLU A 136 7.41 24.86 12.46
N VAL A 137 6.99 25.40 11.31
CA VAL A 137 7.89 25.67 10.19
C VAL A 137 8.40 27.11 10.34
N ILE A 138 9.67 27.25 10.73
CA ILE A 138 10.30 28.55 11.00
C ILE A 138 10.66 29.24 9.69
N GLN A 139 11.23 28.47 8.75
CA GLN A 139 11.56 28.92 7.41
C GLN A 139 11.08 27.86 6.41
N PRO A 140 10.02 28.13 5.64
CA PRO A 140 9.52 27.20 4.63
C PRO A 140 10.49 27.09 3.44
N ALA A 141 10.52 25.93 2.80
CA ALA A 141 11.25 25.71 1.57
C ALA A 141 10.49 26.37 0.40
N GLU A 142 11.20 26.77 -0.65
CA GLU A 142 10.61 27.44 -1.82
C GLU A 142 9.51 26.62 -2.49
N ASN A 143 9.62 25.30 -2.44
CA ASN A 143 8.67 24.37 -3.05
C ASN A 143 7.59 23.84 -2.09
N ARG A 144 7.48 24.39 -0.86
CA ARG A 144 6.35 24.10 0.03
C ARG A 144 5.08 24.75 -0.52
N ILE A 145 4.01 23.96 -0.62
CA ILE A 145 2.66 24.47 -0.87
C ILE A 145 2.17 25.23 0.37
N ALA A 146 1.64 26.45 0.15
CA ALA A 146 1.10 27.26 1.23
C ALA A 146 -0.11 26.59 1.88
N LYS A 147 -0.29 26.78 3.19
CA LYS A 147 -1.34 26.09 3.97
C LYS A 147 -2.76 26.28 3.40
N ASN A 148 -3.05 27.44 2.82
CA ASN A 148 -4.37 27.75 2.25
C ASN A 148 -4.62 27.04 0.91
N ASP A 149 -3.56 26.58 0.24
CA ASP A 149 -3.62 25.86 -1.04
C ASP A 149 -3.58 24.33 -0.84
N ILE A 150 -3.45 23.87 0.40
CA ILE A 150 -3.53 22.44 0.73
C ILE A 150 -4.98 21.98 0.59
N LEU A 151 -5.18 20.96 -0.25
CA LEU A 151 -6.49 20.41 -0.60
C LEU A 151 -7.33 19.98 0.61
N CYS A 152 -6.71 19.39 1.63
CA CYS A 152 -7.40 18.81 2.77
C CYS A 152 -7.13 19.59 4.06
N LYS A 153 -8.18 20.11 4.69
CA LYS A 153 -8.09 20.78 6.00
C LYS A 153 -7.63 19.87 7.15
N TYR A 154 -7.66 18.56 6.94
CA TYR A 154 -7.18 17.55 7.89
C TYR A 154 -5.72 17.14 7.66
N PHE A 155 -5.06 17.69 6.64
CA PHE A 155 -3.67 17.37 6.35
C PHE A 155 -2.76 17.72 7.55
N GLY A 156 -1.78 16.85 7.85
CA GLY A 156 -0.96 16.94 9.06
C GLY A 156 -1.59 16.31 10.31
N ALA A 157 -2.91 16.17 10.36
CA ALA A 157 -3.61 15.49 11.44
C ALA A 157 -4.09 14.09 11.04
N CYS A 158 -4.59 13.90 9.82
CA CYS A 158 -5.00 12.61 9.28
C CYS A 158 -3.77 11.80 8.83
N ALA A 159 -3.73 10.50 9.10
CA ALA A 159 -2.64 9.63 8.65
C ALA A 159 -2.73 9.24 7.15
N GLY A 160 -3.78 9.67 6.43
CA GLY A 160 -4.07 9.21 5.07
C GLY A 160 -3.13 9.76 3.99
N CYS A 161 -2.87 11.07 3.99
CA CYS A 161 -2.00 11.73 3.01
C CYS A 161 -0.73 12.24 3.69
N GLN A 162 0.42 12.13 3.01
CA GLN A 162 1.72 12.52 3.56
C GLN A 162 2.37 13.68 2.79
N LEU A 163 1.94 13.97 1.55
CA LEU A 163 2.69 14.84 0.64
C LEU A 163 1.91 16.07 0.13
N GLN A 164 0.73 16.41 0.68
CA GLN A 164 -0.06 17.56 0.15
C GLN A 164 0.63 18.93 0.31
N HIS A 165 1.66 19.02 1.15
CA HIS A 165 2.48 20.22 1.30
C HIS A 165 3.62 20.32 0.27
N ILE A 166 3.73 19.37 -0.66
CA ILE A 166 4.76 19.30 -1.70
C ILE A 166 4.09 19.41 -3.07
N SER A 167 4.69 20.21 -3.97
CA SER A 167 4.22 20.35 -5.36
C SER A 167 4.08 18.98 -6.05
N TYR A 168 3.08 18.80 -6.90
CA TYR A 168 2.88 17.50 -7.56
C TYR A 168 4.08 17.08 -8.43
N ALA A 169 4.76 18.05 -9.07
CA ALA A 169 5.99 17.80 -9.80
C ALA A 169 7.09 17.22 -8.89
N ASP A 170 7.24 17.75 -7.67
CA ASP A 170 8.21 17.24 -6.71
C ASP A 170 7.76 15.92 -6.08
N GLN A 171 6.46 15.66 -5.94
CA GLN A 171 5.96 14.31 -5.60
C GLN A 171 6.41 13.27 -6.62
N MET A 172 6.43 13.61 -7.92
CA MET A 172 6.92 12.68 -8.97
C MET A 172 8.41 12.42 -8.87
N LYS A 173 9.21 13.47 -8.59
CA LYS A 173 10.65 13.33 -8.34
C LYS A 173 10.91 12.45 -7.12
N PHE A 174 10.20 12.71 -6.02
CA PHE A 174 10.28 11.91 -4.80
C PHE A 174 9.93 10.45 -5.07
N LYS A 175 8.80 10.17 -5.71
CA LYS A 175 8.37 8.80 -6.03
C LYS A 175 9.36 8.09 -6.95
N ARG A 176 9.95 8.78 -7.93
CA ARG A 176 11.01 8.22 -8.78
C ARG A 176 12.23 7.82 -7.94
N GLN A 177 12.65 8.70 -7.02
CA GLN A 177 13.75 8.42 -6.10
C GLN A 177 13.46 7.22 -5.20
N VAL A 178 12.21 7.07 -4.73
CA VAL A 178 11.80 5.90 -3.93
C VAL A 178 11.98 4.60 -4.72
N VAL A 179 11.60 4.58 -6.01
CA VAL A 179 11.82 3.40 -6.86
C VAL A 179 13.33 3.16 -7.05
N GLU A 180 14.10 4.18 -7.40
CA GLU A 180 15.54 4.05 -7.61
C GLU A 180 16.28 3.56 -6.36
N ASN A 181 15.98 4.13 -5.19
CA ASN A 181 16.56 3.71 -3.92
C ASN A 181 16.17 2.29 -3.54
N ALA A 182 14.96 1.83 -3.90
CA ALA A 182 14.57 0.44 -3.67
C ALA A 182 15.48 -0.52 -4.45
N PHE A 183 15.70 -0.30 -5.74
CA PHE A 183 16.61 -1.14 -6.53
C PHE A 183 18.07 -1.00 -6.10
N LYS A 184 18.53 0.21 -5.77
CA LYS A 184 19.88 0.44 -5.23
C LYS A 184 20.15 -0.36 -3.96
N ASN A 185 19.21 -0.35 -3.01
CA ASN A 185 19.40 -0.94 -1.69
C ASN A 185 19.07 -2.45 -1.63
N TYR A 186 18.14 -2.92 -2.49
CA TYR A 186 17.62 -4.28 -2.41
C TYR A 186 17.90 -5.16 -3.62
N ALA A 187 18.43 -4.59 -4.70
CA ALA A 187 19.01 -5.30 -5.83
C ALA A 187 20.48 -4.93 -6.05
N GLU A 188 21.20 -4.66 -4.95
CA GLU A 188 22.57 -4.12 -4.91
C GLU A 188 23.54 -4.82 -5.88
N LYS A 189 23.57 -6.16 -5.90
CA LYS A 189 24.45 -6.96 -6.76
C LYS A 189 24.26 -6.68 -8.25
N TYR A 190 23.05 -6.28 -8.64
CA TYR A 190 22.65 -6.10 -10.03
C TYR A 190 22.43 -4.64 -10.41
N PHE A 191 22.37 -3.72 -9.43
CA PHE A 191 22.00 -2.31 -9.62
C PHE A 191 22.80 -1.62 -10.74
N ALA A 192 24.12 -1.85 -10.80
CA ALA A 192 24.99 -1.26 -11.81
C ALA A 192 24.68 -1.69 -13.26
N THR A 193 23.91 -2.77 -13.44
CA THR A 193 23.49 -3.28 -14.76
C THR A 193 22.06 -2.94 -15.12
N LEU A 194 21.31 -2.33 -14.19
CA LEU A 194 19.91 -1.96 -14.40
C LEU A 194 19.81 -0.72 -15.28
N PRO A 195 18.75 -0.62 -16.12
CA PRO A 195 18.44 0.64 -16.78
C PRO A 195 18.06 1.72 -15.74
N PRO A 196 18.22 3.01 -16.08
CA PRO A 196 17.74 4.07 -15.23
C PRO A 196 16.22 3.96 -15.03
N VAL A 197 15.74 4.32 -13.85
CA VAL A 197 14.30 4.37 -13.58
C VAL A 197 13.67 5.49 -14.42
N ASP A 198 12.64 5.16 -15.18
CA ASP A 198 11.88 6.11 -15.99
C ASP A 198 11.16 7.17 -15.13
N PRO A 199 10.80 8.33 -15.70
CA PRO A 199 9.89 9.27 -15.05
C PRO A 199 8.59 8.57 -14.60
N VAL A 200 8.13 8.91 -13.39
CA VAL A 200 6.88 8.37 -12.85
C VAL A 200 5.71 8.84 -13.70
N SER A 201 4.87 7.90 -14.12
CA SER A 201 3.60 8.18 -14.81
C SER A 201 2.65 8.88 -13.84
N GLN A 202 2.24 10.08 -14.19
CA GLN A 202 1.35 10.90 -13.38
C GLN A 202 -0.08 10.37 -13.43
N SER A 203 -0.78 10.45 -12.30
CA SER A 203 -2.23 10.31 -12.29
C SER A 203 -2.89 11.46 -13.07
N PRO A 204 -3.90 11.20 -13.91
CA PRO A 204 -4.64 12.26 -14.61
C PRO A 204 -5.38 13.22 -13.68
N ILE A 205 -5.75 12.76 -12.48
CA ILE A 205 -6.39 13.56 -11.44
C ILE A 205 -5.71 13.34 -10.09
N GLN A 206 -5.62 14.39 -9.27
CA GLN A 206 -4.88 14.38 -8.01
C GLN A 206 -5.79 14.42 -6.76
N SER A 207 -7.07 14.72 -6.98
CA SER A 207 -8.17 14.70 -6.01
C SER A 207 -9.33 13.88 -6.60
N ASN A 208 -10.33 13.54 -5.79
CA ASN A 208 -11.53 12.83 -6.24
C ASN A 208 -11.27 11.53 -7.01
N TYR A 209 -10.12 10.88 -6.81
CA TYR A 209 -9.73 9.70 -7.57
C TYR A 209 -10.10 8.39 -6.85
N ARG A 210 -10.24 8.44 -5.53
CA ARG A 210 -10.29 7.25 -4.67
C ARG A 210 -11.72 6.71 -4.60
N THR A 211 -11.95 5.62 -5.32
CA THR A 211 -13.26 4.97 -5.46
C THR A 211 -13.68 4.15 -4.23
N LYS A 212 -12.79 3.92 -3.27
CA LYS A 212 -13.08 3.21 -2.01
C LYS A 212 -12.38 3.82 -0.81
N ILE A 213 -13.14 4.06 0.26
CA ILE A 213 -12.62 4.43 1.57
C ILE A 213 -13.25 3.57 2.67
N THR A 214 -12.53 3.42 3.78
CA THR A 214 -12.97 2.62 4.92
C THR A 214 -12.77 3.35 6.25
N PRO A 215 -13.62 4.34 6.57
CA PRO A 215 -13.56 5.07 7.83
C PRO A 215 -14.01 4.18 8.99
N HIS A 216 -13.60 4.56 10.19
CA HIS A 216 -13.81 3.83 11.43
C HIS A 216 -14.57 4.69 12.43
N PHE A 217 -15.24 4.04 13.37
CA PHE A 217 -15.78 4.67 14.57
C PHE A 217 -15.62 3.75 15.79
N GLU A 218 -15.60 4.31 16.98
CA GLU A 218 -15.63 3.58 18.24
C GLU A 218 -17.06 3.55 18.82
N ALA A 219 -17.45 2.45 19.45
CA ALA A 219 -18.68 2.41 20.22
C ALA A 219 -18.59 3.30 21.47
N LEU A 220 -19.74 3.75 21.97
CA LEU A 220 -19.78 4.55 23.20
C LEU A 220 -19.19 3.78 24.39
N ASN A 221 -18.34 4.44 25.15
CA ASN A 221 -17.84 3.89 26.40
C ASN A 221 -18.97 3.86 27.45
N PRO A 222 -19.28 2.72 28.08
CA PRO A 222 -20.35 2.62 29.08
C PRO A 222 -20.23 3.61 30.24
N LYS A 223 -19.00 4.05 30.58
CA LYS A 223 -18.75 5.05 31.63
C LYS A 223 -19.16 6.47 31.22
N HIS A 224 -19.22 6.77 29.92
CA HIS A 224 -19.63 8.06 29.39
C HIS A 224 -21.14 8.12 29.08
N GLN A 225 -21.84 6.97 29.04
CA GLN A 225 -23.31 6.93 28.94
C GLN A 225 -24.00 7.56 30.16
N SER A 226 -23.35 7.52 31.33
CA SER A 226 -23.92 8.00 32.60
C SER A 226 -23.75 9.51 32.83
N ALA A 227 -22.94 10.19 32.00
CA ALA A 227 -22.52 11.57 32.26
C ALA A 227 -23.36 12.64 31.53
N GLY A 228 -24.41 12.28 30.79
CA GLY A 228 -25.33 13.23 30.14
C GLY A 228 -24.73 14.13 29.05
N THR A 229 -23.42 14.09 28.82
CA THR A 229 -22.75 14.82 27.75
C THR A 229 -22.77 14.00 26.47
N ALA A 230 -23.75 14.25 25.60
CA ALA A 230 -23.79 13.69 24.25
C ALA A 230 -22.67 14.29 23.38
N GLN A 231 -21.45 13.78 23.51
CA GLN A 231 -20.39 14.06 22.55
C GLN A 231 -20.72 13.34 21.23
N PRO A 232 -20.64 14.02 20.07
CA PRO A 232 -20.78 13.38 18.77
C PRO A 232 -19.77 12.24 18.61
N VAL A 233 -20.18 11.18 17.91
CA VAL A 233 -19.28 10.05 17.63
C VAL A 233 -18.21 10.51 16.65
N GLN A 234 -16.95 10.22 16.97
CA GLN A 234 -15.86 10.45 16.04
C GLN A 234 -15.88 9.37 14.96
N ILE A 235 -16.04 9.77 13.70
CA ILE A 235 -16.09 8.88 12.55
C ILE A 235 -15.03 9.38 11.55
N GLY A 236 -14.10 8.54 11.12
CA GLY A 236 -13.09 8.97 10.18
C GLY A 236 -11.89 8.04 10.12
N PHE A 237 -10.69 8.60 10.04
CA PHE A 237 -9.46 7.83 9.84
C PHE A 237 -8.55 7.94 11.05
N MET A 238 -7.48 7.14 11.07
CA MET A 238 -6.49 7.22 12.14
C MET A 238 -5.80 8.59 12.17
N GLN A 239 -5.67 9.18 13.35
CA GLN A 239 -4.87 10.37 13.55
C GLN A 239 -3.38 10.04 13.38
N ALA A 240 -2.63 10.88 12.66
CA ALA A 240 -1.19 10.76 12.49
C ALA A 240 -0.49 10.67 13.85
N GLY A 241 0.41 9.68 13.98
CA GLY A 241 1.18 9.43 15.20
C GLY A 241 0.37 8.91 16.41
N LYS A 242 -0.95 8.73 16.30
CA LYS A 242 -1.81 8.36 17.45
C LYS A 242 -2.72 7.18 17.12
N ARG A 243 -2.94 6.30 18.10
CA ARG A 243 -3.89 5.19 17.99
C ARG A 243 -5.31 5.63 18.35
N ARG A 244 -5.81 6.68 17.70
CA ARG A 244 -7.17 7.19 17.88
C ARG A 244 -7.76 7.66 16.56
N ILE A 245 -9.08 7.69 16.49
CA ILE A 245 -9.82 8.16 15.31
C ILE A 245 -9.80 9.69 15.29
N LEU A 246 -9.54 10.25 14.13
CA LEU A 246 -9.77 11.65 13.80
C LEU A 246 -11.11 11.75 13.10
N ASP A 247 -12.01 12.56 13.64
CA ASP A 247 -13.31 12.80 13.02
C ASP A 247 -13.12 13.57 11.69
N ILE A 248 -13.64 12.99 10.61
CA ILE A 248 -13.51 13.49 9.23
C ILE A 248 -14.86 13.29 8.52
N GLU A 249 -15.49 14.39 8.12
CA GLU A 249 -16.75 14.39 7.38
C GLU A 249 -16.58 14.20 5.88
N GLU A 250 -15.43 14.59 5.34
CA GLU A 250 -15.16 14.56 3.90
C GLU A 250 -13.68 14.30 3.63
N CYS A 251 -13.41 13.49 2.61
CA CYS A 251 -12.07 13.17 2.14
C CYS A 251 -11.89 13.70 0.71
N PRO A 252 -11.10 14.77 0.49
CA PRO A 252 -10.96 15.38 -0.85
C PRO A 252 -10.33 14.49 -1.93
N ILE A 253 -9.67 13.40 -1.54
CA ILE A 253 -9.16 12.41 -2.51
C ILE A 253 -10.20 11.34 -2.84
N ALA A 254 -11.27 11.19 -2.06
CA ALA A 254 -12.38 10.28 -2.35
C ALA A 254 -13.33 10.90 -3.38
N THR A 255 -13.96 10.07 -4.21
CA THR A 255 -14.89 10.56 -5.23
C THR A 255 -16.12 11.25 -4.60
N PRO A 256 -16.80 12.16 -5.32
CA PRO A 256 -17.95 12.88 -4.78
C PRO A 256 -19.04 11.95 -4.23
N ILE A 257 -19.38 10.88 -4.97
CA ILE A 257 -20.41 9.92 -4.55
C ILE A 257 -20.00 9.15 -3.29
N VAL A 258 -18.72 8.87 -3.10
CA VAL A 258 -18.20 8.26 -1.87
C VAL A 258 -18.30 9.22 -0.68
N ASN A 259 -18.06 10.52 -0.88
CA ASN A 259 -18.28 11.54 0.15
C ASN A 259 -19.77 11.75 0.47
N GLU A 260 -20.66 11.65 -0.51
CA GLU A 260 -22.12 11.62 -0.27
C GLU A 260 -22.54 10.40 0.56
N GLY A 261 -21.97 9.23 0.25
CA GLY A 261 -22.11 8.03 1.07
C GLY A 261 -21.58 8.24 2.50
N MET A 262 -20.46 8.94 2.66
CA MET A 262 -19.86 9.24 3.98
C MET A 262 -20.83 10.07 4.82
N LYS A 263 -21.41 11.10 4.24
CA LYS A 263 -22.43 11.94 4.90
C LYS A 263 -23.63 11.11 5.37
N THR A 264 -24.15 10.24 4.51
CA THR A 264 -25.31 9.38 4.81
C THR A 264 -24.99 8.39 5.93
N MET A 265 -23.88 7.65 5.80
CA MET A 265 -23.48 6.64 6.77
C MET A 265 -23.10 7.25 8.13
N ARG A 266 -22.48 8.45 8.14
CA ARG A 266 -22.22 9.19 9.39
C ARG A 266 -23.51 9.50 10.15
N ALA A 267 -24.55 9.97 9.45
CA ALA A 267 -25.85 10.27 10.06
C ALA A 267 -26.51 9.00 10.63
N GLU A 268 -26.40 7.88 9.91
CA GLU A 268 -26.90 6.58 10.37
C GLU A 268 -26.17 6.09 11.63
N VAL A 269 -24.83 6.10 11.62
CA VAL A 269 -24.03 5.71 12.79
C VAL A 269 -24.33 6.60 13.98
N GLN A 270 -24.42 7.93 13.78
CA GLN A 270 -24.75 8.86 14.87
C GLN A 270 -26.13 8.58 15.47
N LYS A 271 -27.13 8.27 14.64
CA LYS A 271 -28.49 7.91 15.08
C LYS A 271 -28.52 6.59 15.84
N ASN A 272 -27.74 5.61 15.39
CA ASN A 272 -27.80 4.24 15.87
C ASN A 272 -26.65 3.86 16.83
N ILE A 273 -25.80 4.80 17.24
CA ILE A 273 -24.54 4.51 17.97
C ILE A 273 -24.77 3.65 19.23
N ALA A 274 -25.87 3.88 19.94
CA ALA A 274 -26.21 3.16 21.16
C ALA A 274 -26.44 1.64 20.93
N THR A 275 -26.72 1.23 19.69
CA THR A 275 -26.92 -0.18 19.32
C THR A 275 -25.61 -0.94 19.09
N TYR A 276 -24.50 -0.22 18.84
CA TYR A 276 -23.20 -0.84 18.55
C TYR A 276 -22.49 -1.22 19.85
N LYS A 277 -22.22 -2.53 20.02
CA LYS A 277 -21.46 -3.06 21.16
C LYS A 277 -19.94 -2.86 21.03
N LYS A 278 -19.46 -2.64 19.81
CA LYS A 278 -18.04 -2.46 19.46
C LYS A 278 -17.94 -1.44 18.33
N GLY A 279 -16.79 -0.77 18.24
CA GLY A 279 -16.46 0.02 17.05
C GLY A 279 -16.42 -0.83 15.79
N ALA A 280 -16.59 -0.19 14.63
CA ALA A 280 -16.61 -0.86 13.34
C ALA A 280 -15.90 -0.03 12.26
N THR A 281 -15.64 -0.71 11.15
CA THR A 281 -15.13 -0.11 9.91
C THR A 281 -16.29 -0.07 8.92
N MET A 282 -16.60 1.13 8.42
CA MET A 282 -17.56 1.32 7.34
C MET A 282 -16.86 1.04 6.01
N LEU A 283 -17.57 0.46 5.04
CA LEU A 283 -17.14 0.44 3.65
C LEU A 283 -17.94 1.48 2.88
N LEU A 284 -17.23 2.29 2.09
CA LEU A 284 -17.86 3.16 1.10
C LEU A 284 -17.14 2.95 -0.21
N ARG A 285 -17.87 2.53 -1.24
CA ARG A 285 -17.31 2.23 -2.55
C ARG A 285 -18.19 2.74 -3.66
N GLU A 286 -17.58 3.46 -4.60
CA GLU A 286 -18.22 3.87 -5.84
C GLU A 286 -18.55 2.65 -6.70
N SER A 287 -19.75 2.65 -7.28
CA SER A 287 -20.20 1.70 -8.30
C SER A 287 -20.81 2.48 -9.47
N ASN A 288 -20.63 1.97 -10.67
CA ASN A 288 -21.20 2.49 -11.90
C ASN A 288 -22.31 1.53 -12.38
N PRO A 289 -23.52 1.57 -11.78
CA PRO A 289 -24.57 0.60 -12.05
C PRO A 289 -25.04 0.72 -13.50
N ILE A 290 -25.40 -0.42 -14.08
CA ILE A 290 -25.96 -0.48 -15.42
C ILE A 290 -27.48 -0.56 -15.30
N VAL A 291 -28.16 0.31 -16.04
CA VAL A 291 -29.61 0.25 -16.14
C VAL A 291 -29.96 -0.92 -17.06
N PRO A 292 -30.76 -1.90 -16.62
CA PRO A 292 -31.15 -3.04 -17.46
C PRO A 292 -31.73 -2.58 -18.80
N GLY A 293 -31.26 -3.17 -19.89
CA GLY A 293 -31.67 -2.80 -21.26
C GLY A 293 -30.93 -1.61 -21.87
N THR A 294 -29.99 -0.98 -21.16
CA THR A 294 -29.09 0.07 -21.70
C THR A 294 -27.64 -0.41 -21.85
N GLU A 295 -27.43 -1.72 -21.85
CA GLU A 295 -26.12 -2.35 -21.95
C GLU A 295 -25.40 -1.90 -23.22
N SER A 296 -24.24 -1.28 -23.05
CA SER A 296 -23.40 -0.77 -24.14
C SER A 296 -21.97 -1.25 -23.95
N GLU A 297 -21.17 -1.22 -25.01
CA GLU A 297 -19.73 -1.53 -24.95
C GLU A 297 -18.90 -0.41 -24.31
N ASN A 298 -19.53 0.74 -24.03
CA ASN A 298 -18.92 1.89 -23.39
C ASN A 298 -19.44 2.08 -21.95
N PRO A 299 -18.62 2.70 -21.08
CA PRO A 299 -19.05 3.06 -19.73
C PRO A 299 -20.35 3.89 -19.79
N PRO A 300 -21.35 3.56 -18.97
CA PRO A 300 -22.60 4.28 -18.97
C PRO A 300 -22.41 5.71 -18.46
N THR A 301 -23.20 6.65 -18.97
CA THR A 301 -23.34 8.00 -18.37
C THR A 301 -24.24 8.01 -17.13
N THR A 302 -24.48 6.83 -16.54
CA THR A 302 -25.39 6.66 -15.41
C THR A 302 -24.86 7.35 -14.16
N THR A 303 -25.79 7.72 -13.29
CA THR A 303 -25.48 8.25 -11.97
C THR A 303 -24.74 7.19 -11.16
N LYS A 304 -23.52 7.50 -10.74
CA LYS A 304 -22.73 6.66 -9.84
C LYS A 304 -23.44 6.51 -8.50
N VAL A 305 -23.23 5.40 -7.81
CA VAL A 305 -23.78 5.15 -6.47
C VAL A 305 -22.68 4.77 -5.48
N CYS A 306 -22.90 5.04 -4.19
CA CYS A 306 -22.02 4.57 -3.13
C CYS A 306 -22.61 3.31 -2.49
N VAL A 307 -21.96 2.18 -2.74
CA VAL A 307 -22.26 0.90 -2.12
C VAL A 307 -21.56 0.78 -0.77
N THR A 308 -22.30 0.28 0.21
CA THR A 308 -21.83 0.18 1.61
C THR A 308 -21.88 -1.23 2.18
N ASP A 309 -22.66 -2.14 1.59
CA ASP A 309 -22.59 -3.57 1.89
C ASP A 309 -21.35 -4.19 1.23
N HIS A 310 -20.50 -4.82 2.03
CA HIS A 310 -19.28 -5.48 1.59
C HIS A 310 -19.51 -6.63 0.59
N LYS A 311 -20.71 -7.21 0.59
CA LYS A 311 -21.07 -8.36 -0.25
C LYS A 311 -21.80 -7.96 -1.53
N GLU A 312 -22.31 -6.74 -1.61
CA GLU A 312 -23.01 -6.25 -2.79
C GLU A 312 -22.03 -6.16 -3.97
N THR A 313 -22.46 -6.65 -5.13
CA THR A 313 -21.68 -6.57 -6.36
C THR A 313 -21.67 -5.13 -6.84
N ILE A 314 -20.47 -4.60 -7.10
CA ILE A 314 -20.29 -3.31 -7.76
C ILE A 314 -19.80 -3.50 -9.19
N THR A 315 -20.04 -2.50 -10.02
CA THR A 315 -19.57 -2.46 -11.41
C THR A 315 -18.55 -1.34 -11.56
N GLU A 316 -17.37 -1.68 -12.07
CA GLU A 316 -16.26 -0.77 -12.38
C GLU A 316 -15.91 -0.88 -13.86
N TRP A 317 -15.47 0.23 -14.45
CA TRP A 317 -15.11 0.27 -15.88
C TRP A 317 -13.66 0.71 -16.06
N VAL A 318 -12.86 -0.08 -16.77
CA VAL A 318 -11.47 0.27 -17.11
C VAL A 318 -11.36 0.39 -18.63
N GLY A 319 -11.40 1.63 -19.12
CA GLY A 319 -11.58 1.88 -20.55
C GLY A 319 -12.92 1.29 -21.03
N LYS A 320 -12.87 0.40 -22.02
CA LYS A 320 -14.03 -0.34 -22.55
C LYS A 320 -14.42 -1.57 -21.71
N PHE A 321 -13.58 -1.99 -20.77
CA PHE A 321 -13.76 -3.25 -20.07
C PHE A 321 -14.56 -3.09 -18.78
N ARG A 322 -15.54 -3.97 -18.58
CA ARG A 322 -16.40 -4.01 -17.40
C ARG A 322 -15.91 -5.04 -16.38
N PHE A 323 -15.91 -4.66 -15.11
CA PHE A 323 -15.57 -5.55 -14.00
C PHE A 323 -16.64 -5.50 -12.92
N ASP A 324 -17.27 -6.65 -12.69
CA ASP A 324 -18.22 -6.86 -11.61
C ASP A 324 -17.57 -7.71 -10.51
N TYR A 325 -17.62 -7.21 -9.27
CA TYR A 325 -17.04 -7.90 -8.11
C TYR A 325 -17.65 -7.38 -6.80
N PRO A 326 -17.58 -8.14 -5.68
CA PRO A 326 -18.09 -7.68 -4.39
C PRO A 326 -17.41 -6.40 -3.90
N ALA A 327 -18.16 -5.46 -3.32
CA ALA A 327 -17.65 -4.17 -2.88
C ALA A 327 -16.48 -4.29 -1.87
N GLY A 328 -16.49 -5.35 -1.06
CA GLY A 328 -15.44 -5.67 -0.11
C GLY A 328 -14.12 -6.10 -0.75
N SER A 329 -14.15 -6.68 -1.95
CA SER A 329 -13.00 -7.28 -2.64
C SER A 329 -11.93 -6.24 -3.04
N PHE A 330 -10.73 -6.71 -3.36
CA PHE A 330 -9.67 -5.86 -3.90
C PHE A 330 -9.95 -5.50 -5.37
N PHE A 331 -9.74 -4.24 -5.70
CA PHE A 331 -9.57 -3.72 -7.06
C PHE A 331 -8.84 -2.38 -6.92
N GLN A 332 -8.25 -1.90 -8.00
CA GLN A 332 -7.52 -0.65 -7.98
C GLN A 332 -8.43 0.54 -7.66
N ASN A 333 -8.05 1.37 -6.70
CA ASN A 333 -8.91 2.44 -6.16
C ASN A 333 -8.78 3.76 -6.92
N ASN A 334 -7.89 3.85 -7.91
CA ASN A 334 -7.72 5.02 -8.76
C ASN A 334 -7.95 4.61 -10.21
N ASN A 335 -9.21 4.67 -10.63
CA ASN A 335 -9.60 4.28 -11.98
C ASN A 335 -8.92 5.15 -13.05
N ALA A 336 -8.78 6.45 -12.79
CA ALA A 336 -8.31 7.42 -13.78
C ALA A 336 -6.92 7.10 -14.37
N ILE A 337 -6.00 6.53 -13.59
CA ILE A 337 -4.66 6.17 -14.08
C ILE A 337 -4.60 4.79 -14.76
N LEU A 338 -5.58 3.91 -14.55
CA LEU A 338 -5.53 2.52 -15.04
C LEU A 338 -5.35 2.41 -16.56
N PRO A 339 -6.00 3.23 -17.42
CA PRO A 339 -5.74 3.16 -18.85
C PRO A 339 -4.26 3.38 -19.21
N SER A 340 -3.57 4.29 -18.51
CA SER A 340 -2.15 4.55 -18.75
C SER A 340 -1.24 3.42 -18.22
N LEU A 341 -1.57 2.83 -17.06
CA LEU A 341 -0.85 1.69 -16.51
C LEU A 341 -0.98 0.47 -17.42
N ILE A 342 -2.21 0.14 -17.80
CA ILE A 342 -2.51 -1.02 -18.65
C ILE A 342 -1.91 -0.83 -20.04
N GLY A 343 -2.04 0.35 -20.63
CA GLY A 343 -1.42 0.65 -21.93
C GLY A 343 0.10 0.47 -21.90
N TYR A 344 0.75 0.88 -20.80
CA TYR A 344 2.17 0.62 -20.62
C TYR A 344 2.48 -0.87 -20.46
N VAL A 345 1.74 -1.61 -19.62
CA VAL A 345 1.91 -3.06 -19.46
C VAL A 345 1.75 -3.78 -20.81
N GLN A 346 0.71 -3.45 -21.57
CA GLN A 346 0.50 -3.96 -22.94
C GLN A 346 1.70 -3.68 -23.84
N GLN A 347 2.24 -2.46 -23.82
CA GLN A 347 3.44 -2.12 -24.59
C GLN A 347 4.65 -2.96 -24.17
N GLN A 348 4.86 -3.14 -22.87
CA GLN A 348 5.98 -3.92 -22.33
C GLN A 348 5.89 -5.41 -22.72
N LEU A 349 4.70 -6.00 -22.70
CA LEU A 349 4.47 -7.38 -23.13
C LEU A 349 4.89 -7.61 -24.59
N HIS A 350 4.58 -6.65 -25.46
CA HIS A 350 4.80 -6.73 -26.90
C HIS A 350 6.14 -6.16 -27.38
N LEU A 351 7.08 -5.85 -26.48
CA LEU A 351 8.41 -5.41 -26.89
C LEU A 351 9.07 -6.46 -27.81
N PRO A 352 9.77 -6.05 -28.88
CA PRO A 352 10.53 -6.99 -29.69
C PRO A 352 11.50 -7.78 -28.81
N LEU A 353 11.52 -9.11 -28.95
CA LEU A 353 12.59 -9.92 -28.37
C LEU A 353 13.86 -9.60 -29.16
N ALA A 354 14.89 -9.08 -28.49
CA ALA A 354 16.14 -8.74 -29.16
C ALA A 354 16.71 -9.98 -29.86
N SER A 355 16.97 -9.87 -31.17
CA SER A 355 17.68 -10.93 -31.89
C SER A 355 19.11 -10.99 -31.36
N SER A 356 19.53 -12.17 -30.90
CA SER A 356 20.92 -12.45 -30.56
C SER A 356 21.81 -12.21 -31.78
N THR A 357 22.34 -10.99 -31.89
CA THR A 357 23.26 -10.62 -32.96
C THR A 357 24.36 -9.81 -32.33
N THR A 358 25.41 -10.51 -31.89
CA THR A 358 26.74 -9.92 -31.80
C THR A 358 27.12 -9.42 -33.21
N PRO A 359 27.49 -8.14 -33.40
CA PRO A 359 28.01 -7.71 -34.69
C PRO A 359 29.45 -8.24 -34.81
N VAL A 360 29.62 -9.32 -35.58
CA VAL A 360 30.92 -9.68 -36.13
C VAL A 360 31.08 -8.86 -37.41
N PRO A 361 32.11 -8.00 -37.54
CA PRO A 361 32.37 -7.31 -38.79
C PRO A 361 33.03 -8.31 -39.74
N SER A 362 32.25 -8.91 -40.63
CA SER A 362 32.78 -9.62 -41.80
C SER A 362 32.33 -8.90 -43.06
N SER A 363 33.30 -8.28 -43.73
CA SER A 363 33.19 -7.80 -45.10
C SER A 363 33.01 -8.99 -46.02
N ASP A 364 31.79 -9.29 -46.42
CA ASP A 364 31.51 -9.90 -47.73
C ASP A 364 30.05 -9.71 -48.12
N SER A 365 29.88 -9.09 -49.28
CA SER A 365 28.60 -8.79 -49.90
C SER A 365 28.11 -10.00 -50.70
N THR A 366 27.21 -10.79 -50.13
CA THR A 366 26.27 -11.59 -50.93
C THR A 366 24.89 -11.61 -50.25
N SER A 367 23.88 -11.29 -51.04
CA SER A 367 22.47 -11.26 -50.67
C SER A 367 21.97 -12.65 -50.27
N ALA A 368 21.88 -12.90 -48.97
CA ALA A 368 21.11 -14.01 -48.42
C ALA A 368 20.02 -13.42 -47.51
N SER A 369 18.78 -13.77 -47.80
CA SER A 369 17.60 -13.45 -46.99
C SER A 369 17.78 -14.00 -45.57
N THR A 370 18.20 -13.16 -44.64
CA THR A 370 18.18 -13.46 -43.20
C THR A 370 16.72 -13.51 -42.77
N SER A 371 16.15 -14.71 -42.70
CA SER A 371 14.93 -14.95 -41.91
C SER A 371 15.30 -14.80 -40.45
N SER A 372 15.26 -13.57 -39.95
CA SER A 372 15.26 -13.27 -38.52
C SER A 372 14.10 -14.06 -37.91
N LEU A 373 14.41 -15.11 -37.16
CA LEU A 373 13.43 -15.79 -36.30
C LEU A 373 13.01 -14.77 -35.23
N ASN A 374 12.05 -13.92 -35.55
CA ASN A 374 11.31 -13.15 -34.56
C ASN A 374 10.60 -14.19 -33.69
N HIS A 375 11.16 -14.51 -32.54
CA HIS A 375 10.45 -15.29 -31.54
C HIS A 375 9.24 -14.45 -31.14
N GLU A 376 8.05 -14.91 -31.50
CA GLU A 376 6.79 -14.24 -31.19
C GLU A 376 6.28 -14.77 -29.86
N ILE A 377 5.96 -13.87 -28.92
CA ILE A 377 5.28 -14.25 -27.69
C ILE A 377 3.80 -14.46 -28.03
N LYS A 378 3.31 -15.69 -27.85
CA LYS A 378 1.95 -16.10 -28.21
C LYS A 378 1.08 -16.40 -26.99
N TYR A 379 1.68 -16.57 -25.82
CA TYR A 379 0.97 -16.99 -24.62
C TYR A 379 1.16 -15.97 -23.49
N LEU A 380 0.10 -15.74 -22.72
CA LEU A 380 0.14 -14.89 -21.53
C LEU A 380 -0.29 -15.68 -20.31
N VAL A 381 0.50 -15.60 -19.25
CA VAL A 381 0.13 -16.03 -17.90
C VAL A 381 -0.05 -14.79 -17.03
N ASP A 382 -1.20 -14.64 -16.38
CA ASP A 382 -1.49 -13.58 -15.42
C ASP A 382 -1.53 -14.20 -14.02
N ALA A 383 -0.42 -14.10 -13.28
CA ALA A 383 -0.31 -14.67 -11.94
C ALA A 383 -0.73 -13.63 -10.89
N TYR A 384 -1.46 -14.09 -9.86
CA TYR A 384 -2.16 -13.23 -8.89
C TYR A 384 -3.25 -12.38 -9.57
N CYS A 385 -3.97 -12.98 -10.53
CA CYS A 385 -4.83 -12.22 -11.44
C CYS A 385 -6.04 -11.55 -10.75
N GLY A 386 -6.37 -11.91 -9.51
CA GLY A 386 -7.51 -11.37 -8.79
C GLY A 386 -8.81 -11.53 -9.58
N SER A 387 -9.51 -10.42 -9.84
CA SER A 387 -10.74 -10.40 -10.65
C SER A 387 -10.50 -10.33 -12.16
N GLY A 388 -9.28 -10.61 -12.63
CA GLY A 388 -8.90 -10.75 -14.03
C GLY A 388 -8.51 -9.45 -14.72
N LEU A 389 -8.03 -8.43 -13.99
CA LEU A 389 -7.75 -7.10 -14.56
C LEU A 389 -6.80 -7.17 -15.76
N PHE A 390 -5.60 -7.73 -15.58
CA PHE A 390 -4.60 -7.79 -16.63
C PHE A 390 -4.93 -8.85 -17.67
N GLY A 391 -5.35 -10.06 -17.27
CA GLY A 391 -5.75 -11.11 -18.20
C GLY A 391 -6.84 -10.67 -19.17
N ILE A 392 -7.85 -9.92 -18.72
CA ILE A 392 -8.91 -9.38 -19.60
C ILE A 392 -8.41 -8.19 -20.42
N THR A 393 -7.71 -7.24 -19.81
CA THR A 393 -7.34 -6.00 -20.51
C THR A 393 -6.14 -6.17 -21.45
N CYS A 394 -5.27 -7.15 -21.22
CA CYS A 394 -4.06 -7.42 -21.98
C CYS A 394 -4.17 -8.66 -22.89
N HIS A 395 -5.39 -9.15 -23.14
CA HIS A 395 -5.60 -10.37 -23.94
C HIS A 395 -5.25 -10.23 -25.43
N GLU A 396 -5.39 -9.03 -25.98
CA GLU A 396 -5.18 -8.76 -27.41
C GLU A 396 -3.72 -9.07 -27.78
N GLY A 397 -3.52 -9.78 -28.91
CA GLY A 397 -2.20 -10.20 -29.38
C GLY A 397 -1.76 -11.60 -28.94
N PHE A 398 -2.44 -12.22 -27.97
CA PHE A 398 -2.11 -13.57 -27.50
C PHE A 398 -3.03 -14.64 -28.10
N LYS A 399 -2.47 -15.80 -28.40
CA LYS A 399 -3.20 -17.02 -28.79
C LYS A 399 -3.97 -17.61 -27.61
N LYS A 400 -3.36 -17.63 -26.42
CA LYS A 400 -4.02 -18.01 -25.17
C LYS A 400 -3.55 -17.16 -24.00
N VAL A 401 -4.49 -16.86 -23.11
CA VAL A 401 -4.29 -16.18 -21.84
C VAL A 401 -4.78 -17.08 -20.72
N LEU A 402 -3.97 -17.22 -19.68
CA LEU A 402 -4.30 -18.00 -18.49
C LEU A 402 -4.05 -17.15 -17.24
N GLY A 403 -5.10 -16.80 -16.52
CA GLY A 403 -4.98 -16.19 -15.21
C GLY A 403 -5.01 -17.22 -14.08
N VAL A 404 -4.18 -17.05 -13.06
CA VAL A 404 -4.13 -17.95 -11.90
C VAL A 404 -4.22 -17.16 -10.60
N GLU A 405 -5.09 -17.62 -9.70
CA GLU A 405 -5.40 -16.96 -8.43
C GLU A 405 -5.84 -17.98 -7.37
N ILE A 406 -5.45 -17.77 -6.12
CA ILE A 406 -5.72 -18.66 -4.98
C ILE A 406 -7.12 -18.47 -4.38
N SER A 407 -7.73 -17.31 -4.62
CA SER A 407 -9.07 -16.96 -4.17
C SER A 407 -10.15 -17.45 -5.14
N ALA A 408 -10.90 -18.47 -4.73
CA ALA A 408 -12.05 -18.98 -5.48
C ALA A 408 -13.11 -17.90 -5.77
N ALA A 409 -13.29 -16.95 -4.86
CA ALA A 409 -14.20 -15.82 -5.06
C ALA A 409 -13.67 -14.88 -6.16
N SER A 410 -12.37 -14.62 -6.19
CA SER A 410 -11.72 -13.81 -7.21
C SER A 410 -11.80 -14.46 -8.60
N ILE A 411 -11.56 -15.77 -8.69
CA ILE A 411 -11.73 -16.54 -9.93
C ILE A 411 -13.18 -16.53 -10.42
N SER A 412 -14.15 -16.65 -9.51
CA SER A 412 -15.57 -16.55 -9.87
C SER A 412 -15.88 -15.18 -10.49
N CYS A 413 -15.31 -14.10 -9.94
CA CYS A 413 -15.40 -12.77 -10.52
C CYS A 413 -14.66 -12.69 -11.88
N ALA A 414 -13.44 -13.20 -11.99
CA ALA A 414 -12.65 -13.15 -13.23
C ALA A 414 -13.35 -13.88 -14.39
N THR A 415 -13.88 -15.07 -14.13
CA THR A 415 -14.67 -15.84 -15.12
C THR A 415 -15.96 -15.12 -15.50
N ASN A 416 -16.67 -14.52 -14.55
CA ASN A 416 -17.84 -13.70 -14.87
C ASN A 416 -17.46 -12.46 -15.70
N ASN A 417 -16.37 -11.78 -15.34
CA ASN A 417 -15.87 -10.61 -16.07
C ASN A 417 -15.44 -10.96 -17.49
N LEU A 418 -14.84 -12.12 -17.71
CA LEU A 418 -14.55 -12.63 -19.05
C LEU A 418 -15.82 -12.69 -19.91
N VAL A 419 -16.90 -13.25 -19.38
CA VAL A 419 -18.20 -13.36 -20.07
C VAL A 419 -18.80 -11.96 -20.30
N LEU A 420 -18.76 -11.08 -19.30
CA LEU A 420 -19.26 -9.70 -19.42
C LEU A 420 -18.53 -8.90 -20.51
N ASN A 421 -17.25 -9.18 -20.73
CA ASN A 421 -16.44 -8.56 -21.78
C ASN A 421 -16.47 -9.33 -23.11
N LYS A 422 -17.35 -10.33 -23.25
CA LYS A 422 -17.55 -11.12 -24.48
C LYS A 422 -16.27 -11.78 -25.01
N LEU A 423 -15.34 -12.13 -24.12
CA LEU A 423 -14.09 -12.80 -24.49
C LEU A 423 -14.31 -14.32 -24.61
N SER A 424 -13.57 -14.96 -25.52
CA SER A 424 -13.69 -16.41 -25.74
C SER A 424 -12.98 -17.20 -24.63
N THR A 425 -13.72 -18.14 -24.03
CA THR A 425 -13.18 -19.11 -23.04
C THR A 425 -12.18 -20.09 -23.65
N GLU A 426 -12.11 -20.20 -24.99
CA GLU A 426 -11.09 -21.00 -25.68
C GLU A 426 -9.71 -20.31 -25.69
N THR A 427 -9.74 -18.98 -25.67
CA THR A 427 -8.55 -18.12 -25.76
C THR A 427 -8.15 -17.52 -24.42
N THR A 428 -9.07 -17.38 -23.48
CA THR A 428 -8.80 -16.79 -22.15
C THR A 428 -9.46 -17.68 -21.10
N ALA A 429 -8.71 -18.03 -20.05
CA ALA A 429 -9.22 -18.85 -18.95
C ALA A 429 -8.65 -18.40 -17.61
N PHE A 430 -9.38 -18.68 -16.52
CA PHE A 430 -9.00 -18.33 -15.16
C PHE A 430 -9.09 -19.57 -14.26
N HIS A 431 -7.99 -19.91 -13.59
CA HIS A 431 -7.86 -21.15 -12.82
C HIS A 431 -7.60 -20.87 -11.34
N LEU A 432 -8.31 -21.61 -10.50
CA LEU A 432 -8.06 -21.65 -9.06
C LEU A 432 -6.84 -22.54 -8.81
N ASP A 433 -5.71 -21.94 -8.48
CA ASP A 433 -4.51 -22.68 -8.11
C ASP A 433 -3.71 -21.92 -7.06
N ASP A 434 -2.85 -22.65 -6.36
CA ASP A 434 -1.87 -22.02 -5.47
C ASP A 434 -0.80 -21.33 -6.31
N ALA A 435 -0.38 -20.14 -5.90
CA ALA A 435 0.76 -19.45 -6.51
C ALA A 435 2.00 -20.37 -6.54
N ASP A 436 2.13 -21.23 -5.54
CA ASP A 436 3.22 -22.18 -5.38
C ASP A 436 3.15 -23.39 -6.35
N LYS A 437 2.13 -23.46 -7.22
CA LYS A 437 1.96 -24.52 -8.24
C LYS A 437 1.51 -24.02 -9.61
N ILE A 438 1.57 -22.71 -9.87
CA ILE A 438 1.06 -22.07 -11.09
C ILE A 438 1.49 -22.80 -12.36
N PHE A 439 2.78 -23.16 -12.47
CA PHE A 439 3.33 -23.71 -13.73
C PHE A 439 3.15 -25.22 -13.86
N ALA A 440 2.66 -25.93 -12.84
CA ALA A 440 2.48 -27.38 -12.89
C ALA A 440 1.43 -27.82 -13.92
N HIS A 441 0.53 -26.92 -14.30
CA HIS A 441 -0.61 -27.17 -15.18
C HIS A 441 -0.61 -26.27 -16.43
N ILE A 442 0.52 -25.64 -16.74
CA ILE A 442 0.67 -24.74 -17.89
C ILE A 442 1.37 -25.46 -19.03
N ASP A 443 0.63 -25.78 -20.09
CA ASP A 443 1.15 -26.43 -21.30
C ASP A 443 1.77 -25.42 -22.31
N PHE A 444 2.03 -24.18 -21.89
CA PHE A 444 2.56 -23.14 -22.77
C PHE A 444 4.08 -23.27 -22.93
N PRO A 445 4.64 -23.19 -24.16
CA PRO A 445 6.08 -23.15 -24.36
C PRO A 445 6.66 -21.89 -23.71
N SER A 446 7.61 -22.05 -22.77
CA SER A 446 8.13 -20.91 -22.02
C SER A 446 8.81 -19.85 -22.88
N ALA A 447 9.46 -20.26 -23.98
CA ALA A 447 10.07 -19.36 -24.97
C ALA A 447 9.05 -18.48 -25.73
N GLU A 448 7.77 -18.86 -25.74
CA GLU A 448 6.68 -18.12 -26.39
C GLU A 448 5.72 -17.50 -25.36
N THR A 449 6.08 -17.50 -24.07
CA THR A 449 5.20 -17.08 -22.97
C THR A 449 5.69 -15.80 -22.30
N ALA A 450 4.77 -14.84 -22.15
CA ALA A 450 4.91 -13.73 -21.21
C ALA A 450 4.17 -14.03 -19.90
N LEU A 451 4.71 -13.50 -18.81
CA LEU A 451 4.14 -13.59 -17.47
C LEU A 451 3.90 -12.19 -16.92
N ILE A 452 2.69 -11.91 -16.44
CA ILE A 452 2.41 -10.77 -15.57
C ILE A 452 2.37 -11.28 -14.13
N ILE A 453 2.98 -10.52 -13.22
CA ILE A 453 2.87 -10.75 -11.78
C ILE A 453 2.46 -9.46 -11.08
N ASP A 454 1.39 -9.54 -10.28
CA ASP A 454 0.92 -8.46 -9.38
C ASP A 454 0.75 -9.01 -7.95
N PRO A 455 1.84 -9.37 -7.26
CA PRO A 455 1.78 -10.02 -5.96
C PRO A 455 1.32 -9.08 -4.84
N PRO A 456 0.91 -9.62 -3.68
CA PRO A 456 0.61 -8.81 -2.51
C PRO A 456 1.84 -8.01 -2.03
N ARG A 457 1.63 -7.04 -1.12
CA ARG A 457 2.69 -6.16 -0.55
C ARG A 457 3.94 -6.86 0.00
N LYS A 458 3.87 -8.16 0.29
CA LYS A 458 5.00 -8.97 0.78
C LYS A 458 5.96 -9.41 -0.35
N GLY A 459 5.59 -9.24 -1.61
CA GLY A 459 6.31 -9.79 -2.77
C GLY A 459 5.91 -11.23 -3.09
N CYS A 460 6.69 -11.86 -3.96
CA CYS A 460 6.56 -13.27 -4.33
C CYS A 460 7.03 -14.20 -3.20
N SER A 461 6.48 -15.42 -3.14
CA SER A 461 7.05 -16.49 -2.32
C SER A 461 8.34 -17.03 -2.94
N ASP A 462 9.22 -17.63 -2.13
CA ASP A 462 10.43 -18.29 -2.64
C ASP A 462 10.06 -19.45 -3.58
N GLU A 463 8.99 -20.17 -3.27
CA GLU A 463 8.40 -21.24 -4.07
C GLU A 463 7.91 -20.74 -5.44
N PHE A 464 7.28 -19.57 -5.49
CA PHE A 464 6.89 -18.94 -6.74
C PHE A 464 8.11 -18.55 -7.59
N LEU A 465 9.13 -17.94 -6.98
CA LEU A 465 10.37 -17.59 -7.68
C LEU A 465 11.08 -18.83 -8.23
N ASP A 466 11.14 -19.91 -7.45
CA ASP A 466 11.74 -21.17 -7.88
C ASP A 466 11.02 -21.80 -9.08
N GLN A 467 9.68 -21.75 -9.10
CA GLN A 467 8.91 -22.19 -10.26
C GLN A 467 9.12 -21.27 -11.46
N MET A 468 9.18 -19.95 -11.27
CA MET A 468 9.43 -19.00 -12.36
C MET A 468 10.81 -19.24 -12.98
N VAL A 469 11.82 -19.58 -12.17
CA VAL A 469 13.15 -19.98 -12.65
C VAL A 469 13.10 -21.31 -13.41
N ALA A 470 12.26 -22.26 -12.97
CA ALA A 470 12.10 -23.55 -13.63
C ALA A 470 11.35 -23.44 -14.97
N PHE A 471 10.30 -22.62 -15.03
CA PHE A 471 9.54 -22.36 -16.25
C PHE A 471 10.33 -21.47 -17.22
N LEU A 472 10.97 -20.43 -16.69
CA LEU A 472 11.82 -19.46 -17.40
C LEU A 472 11.10 -18.82 -18.61
N PRO A 473 9.97 -18.10 -18.39
CA PRO A 473 9.22 -17.46 -19.46
C PRO A 473 10.08 -16.45 -20.22
N ALA A 474 9.79 -16.25 -21.51
CA ALA A 474 10.50 -15.32 -22.38
C ALA A 474 10.43 -13.87 -21.90
N ARG A 475 9.31 -13.50 -21.28
CA ARG A 475 9.09 -12.17 -20.71
C ARG A 475 8.39 -12.21 -19.37
N VAL A 476 8.76 -11.30 -18.48
CA VAL A 476 8.02 -11.03 -17.23
C VAL A 476 7.75 -9.54 -17.12
N VAL A 477 6.51 -9.16 -16.83
CA VAL A 477 6.12 -7.80 -16.43
C VAL A 477 5.67 -7.87 -14.97
N TYR A 478 6.50 -7.34 -14.07
CA TYR A 478 6.24 -7.30 -12.64
C TYR A 478 5.61 -5.96 -12.28
N VAL A 479 4.34 -5.98 -11.86
CA VAL A 479 3.61 -4.87 -11.24
C VAL A 479 3.66 -4.99 -9.70
N SER A 480 3.95 -3.91 -8.98
CA SER A 480 4.06 -3.97 -7.51
C SER A 480 3.74 -2.68 -6.80
N CYS A 481 2.89 -2.77 -5.77
CA CYS A 481 2.63 -1.68 -4.84
C CYS A 481 3.73 -1.52 -3.76
N ASN A 482 4.77 -2.35 -3.79
CA ASN A 482 5.92 -2.30 -2.88
C ASN A 482 7.23 -2.54 -3.65
N VAL A 483 7.85 -1.44 -4.09
CA VAL A 483 9.08 -1.46 -4.88
C VAL A 483 10.28 -2.05 -4.14
N GLN A 484 10.30 -2.00 -2.79
CA GLN A 484 11.37 -2.63 -2.00
C GLN A 484 11.30 -4.15 -2.09
N THR A 485 10.12 -4.75 -1.97
CA THR A 485 9.97 -6.20 -2.17
C THR A 485 10.17 -6.60 -3.62
N GLN A 486 9.71 -5.80 -4.58
CA GLN A 486 9.99 -6.03 -6.01
C GLN A 486 11.49 -6.10 -6.32
N ALA A 487 12.29 -5.19 -5.75
CA ALA A 487 13.74 -5.21 -5.89
C ALA A 487 14.41 -6.42 -5.20
N LYS A 488 13.92 -6.81 -4.01
CA LYS A 488 14.37 -8.06 -3.34
C LYS A 488 14.09 -9.29 -4.19
N ASP A 489 12.89 -9.37 -4.76
CA ASP A 489 12.47 -10.49 -5.62
C ASP A 489 13.31 -10.54 -6.90
N LEU A 490 13.66 -9.39 -7.50
CA LEU A 490 14.58 -9.34 -8.64
C LEU A 490 15.94 -9.95 -8.29
N GLN A 491 16.56 -9.53 -7.18
CA GLN A 491 17.84 -10.08 -6.75
C GLN A 491 17.74 -11.59 -6.50
N GLY A 492 16.71 -12.02 -5.76
CA GLY A 492 16.45 -13.42 -5.48
C GLY A 492 16.21 -14.27 -6.73
N LEU A 493 15.54 -13.73 -7.75
CA LEU A 493 15.33 -14.36 -9.04
C LEU A 493 16.66 -14.57 -9.79
N LEU A 494 17.43 -13.49 -9.96
CA LEU A 494 18.68 -13.53 -10.72
C LEU A 494 19.74 -14.40 -10.03
N ASP A 495 19.80 -14.37 -8.70
CA ASP A 495 20.68 -15.25 -7.92
C ASP A 495 20.35 -16.72 -8.14
N ARG A 496 19.05 -17.08 -8.16
CA ARG A 496 18.61 -18.45 -8.44
C ARG A 496 18.92 -18.88 -9.86
N CYS A 497 18.74 -18.01 -10.85
CA CYS A 497 19.13 -18.28 -12.23
C CYS A 497 20.64 -18.58 -12.32
N HIS A 498 21.47 -17.73 -11.71
CA HIS A 498 22.92 -17.92 -11.69
C HIS A 498 23.33 -19.22 -11.00
N ALA A 499 22.73 -19.52 -9.85
CA ALA A 499 23.01 -20.75 -9.10
C ALA A 499 22.67 -22.02 -9.89
N LYS A 500 21.68 -21.96 -10.79
CA LYS A 500 21.29 -23.06 -11.68
C LYS A 500 21.98 -23.04 -13.05
N GLY A 501 22.91 -22.12 -13.29
CA GLY A 501 23.60 -21.98 -14.58
C GLY A 501 22.67 -21.59 -15.74
N LEU A 502 21.54 -20.95 -15.45
CA LEU A 502 20.57 -20.49 -16.43
C LEU A 502 20.96 -19.10 -16.96
N PRO A 503 20.56 -18.75 -18.20
CA PRO A 503 20.91 -17.46 -18.80
C PRO A 503 20.38 -16.26 -18.00
N GLY A 504 19.28 -16.44 -17.27
CA GLY A 504 18.69 -15.40 -16.43
C GLY A 504 17.85 -14.40 -17.22
N TYR A 505 17.77 -13.18 -16.70
CA TYR A 505 16.95 -12.11 -17.24
C TYR A 505 17.75 -10.81 -17.36
N ARG A 506 17.43 -10.03 -18.40
CA ARG A 506 17.77 -8.63 -18.52
C ARG A 506 16.59 -7.79 -18.08
N VAL A 507 16.84 -6.76 -17.26
CA VAL A 507 15.83 -5.73 -16.97
C VAL A 507 15.80 -4.73 -18.13
N GLU A 508 14.67 -4.64 -18.80
CA GLU A 508 14.48 -3.74 -19.96
C GLU A 508 14.07 -2.33 -19.52
N ALA A 509 13.17 -2.25 -18.53
CA ALA A 509 12.61 -1.00 -18.06
C ALA A 509 12.14 -1.11 -16.61
N ILE A 510 12.20 0.02 -15.90
CA ILE A 510 11.66 0.21 -14.56
C ILE A 510 10.92 1.55 -14.53
N ARG A 511 9.64 1.55 -14.18
CA ARG A 511 8.82 2.77 -14.15
C ARG A 511 7.86 2.78 -12.97
N GLY A 512 7.72 3.93 -12.31
CA GLY A 512 6.68 4.14 -11.30
C GLY A 512 5.37 4.69 -11.88
N PHE A 513 4.24 4.42 -11.24
CA PHE A 513 2.92 4.99 -11.55
C PHE A 513 2.31 5.56 -10.27
N ASP A 514 1.76 6.77 -10.37
CA ASP A 514 1.09 7.40 -9.23
C ASP A 514 -0.38 6.98 -9.09
N LEU A 515 -0.62 5.78 -8.57
CA LEU A 515 -1.97 5.35 -8.22
C LEU A 515 -2.54 6.10 -7.01
N PHE A 516 -1.70 6.75 -6.21
CA PHE A 516 -2.11 7.38 -4.96
C PHE A 516 -1.51 8.78 -4.80
N PRO A 517 -1.96 9.76 -5.62
CA PRO A 517 -1.56 11.15 -5.47
C PRO A 517 -1.74 11.63 -4.03
N GLN A 518 -0.88 12.56 -3.60
CA GLN A 518 -0.84 13.11 -2.24
C GLN A 518 -0.34 12.15 -1.15
N THR A 519 -0.04 10.90 -1.51
CA THR A 519 0.55 9.90 -0.60
C THR A 519 1.96 9.53 -1.05
N ARG A 520 2.71 8.91 -0.15
CA ARG A 520 4.05 8.38 -0.43
C ARG A 520 4.09 7.17 -1.38
N HIS A 521 2.95 6.55 -1.65
CA HIS A 521 2.91 5.29 -2.40
C HIS A 521 3.23 5.51 -3.88
N VAL A 522 3.95 4.55 -4.46
CA VAL A 522 4.26 4.45 -5.88
C VAL A 522 4.09 2.99 -6.30
N GLU A 523 3.42 2.78 -7.43
CA GLU A 523 3.26 1.47 -8.04
C GLU A 523 4.41 1.26 -9.04
N GLY A 524 5.23 0.24 -8.86
CA GLY A 524 6.37 -0.07 -9.74
C GLY A 524 6.00 -1.06 -10.82
N VAL A 525 6.42 -0.80 -12.06
CA VAL A 525 6.39 -1.76 -13.17
C VAL A 525 7.81 -2.02 -13.64
N MET A 526 8.24 -3.28 -13.60
CA MET A 526 9.54 -3.74 -14.07
C MET A 526 9.35 -4.78 -15.18
N THR A 527 10.07 -4.63 -16.28
CA THR A 527 10.03 -5.57 -17.41
C THR A 527 11.33 -6.36 -17.49
N LEU A 528 11.21 -7.67 -17.60
CA LEU A 528 12.32 -8.61 -17.74
C LEU A 528 12.20 -9.35 -19.07
N THR A 529 13.30 -9.44 -19.82
CA THR A 529 13.41 -10.31 -20.99
C THR A 529 14.44 -11.40 -20.69
N ARG A 530 14.10 -12.66 -21.01
CA ARG A 530 15.00 -13.79 -20.87
C ARG A 530 16.24 -13.60 -21.77
N LEU A 531 17.42 -13.89 -21.24
CA LEU A 531 18.70 -13.82 -21.95
C LEU A 531 18.98 -15.02 -22.86
#